data_AF-A0A9P4LVH2-F1
#
_entry.id   AF-A0A9P4LVH2-F1
#
_cell.length_a   1.000
_cell.length_b   1.000
_cell.length_c   1.000
_cell.angle_alpha   90.00
_cell.angle_beta   90.00
_cell.angle_gamma   90.00
#
_symmetry.space_group_name_H-M   'P 1'
#
loop_
_entity.id
_entity.type
_entity.pdbx_description
1 polymer ?
#
loop_
_entity_poly.entity_id
_entity_poly.type
_entity_poly.pdbx_seq_one_letter_code
_entity_poly.pdbx_strand_id
1 'polypeptide(L)'
;MPEKALDDSDHGHVFLFLLALRLLNALTIRTFFQPDEYYQALEPAWRIAFGHDSGAWITWEWRYQLRSSMHPALFAAVLSIVSAISDRCTLPFALRSELLIAAPKITQALFAALTDYCSWKLAERLYGRGSSRAWTALALTACSPWQWFCSTRTLSNCLETALTSAALSSWPWHWLLPASPAGKQRLRESGVAQDDLCLRLPSGIRLRLALLLAAFACVLRPTNTLIWICVSVSALLRATPLERHALVREAVLCGFSVLALSATSDRLYYGEWAFPPLRFVHFNIAKSLAVFYGTNRADYYLTEGLPLLLTTALPWALVAIRRVLWPRITRIARKRPVDNNTGSDAQLRQHVLPLFATTTVVFIFSLSLISHKEVRFIYPLLPILHVLAAEPLGPHIFPLPGTLARKTVLAAALALNISIAAYATLVHQRGVIDVLHVLRHHHEQQLALAEPLPPATSSPTAVSTVAFLMPCHSTPWRSHLVHPGIDAWALTCEPPIHVPLSHRSAYRDQADQFYDDPVGWLGRHLGDLPGSEQGLADCWRGFNTHFHDDWRRTGDVHLVFFAQLEPTLKGMGLLDGPTGYRQCWRGFNTHFHDDWRRSGDVVVWCREV
;
A
#
# COMPACT_ATOMS: atom_id res chain seq x y z
N MET A 1 -35.00 8.88 24.09
CA MET A 1 -34.79 7.54 23.50
C MET A 1 -34.93 7.46 21.97
N PRO A 2 -35.70 8.32 21.24
CA PRO A 2 -35.69 8.29 19.78
C PRO A 2 -34.44 8.93 19.13
N GLU A 3 -33.92 10.02 19.70
CA GLU A 3 -32.74 10.75 19.18
C GLU A 3 -31.45 9.89 19.15
N LYS A 4 -31.36 8.91 20.07
CA LYS A 4 -30.23 7.99 20.19
C LYS A 4 -30.21 6.90 19.10
N ALA A 5 -31.38 6.44 18.65
CA ALA A 5 -31.49 5.46 17.56
C ALA A 5 -31.19 6.09 16.20
N LEU A 6 -31.46 7.39 16.04
CA LEU A 6 -31.08 8.16 14.86
C LEU A 6 -29.55 8.37 14.78
N ASP A 7 -28.87 8.64 15.90
CA ASP A 7 -27.42 8.94 15.94
C ASP A 7 -26.52 7.69 15.75
N ASP A 8 -26.95 6.51 16.23
CA ASP A 8 -26.30 5.21 15.93
C ASP A 8 -26.45 4.86 14.43
N SER A 9 -27.59 5.23 13.82
CA SER A 9 -27.84 5.07 12.39
C SER A 9 -26.84 5.88 11.57
N ASP A 10 -26.61 7.14 11.94
CA ASP A 10 -25.74 8.06 11.18
C ASP A 10 -24.28 7.59 11.08
N HIS A 11 -23.69 7.09 12.17
CA HIS A 11 -22.32 6.56 12.13
C HIS A 11 -22.21 5.29 11.28
N GLY A 12 -23.19 4.40 11.38
CA GLY A 12 -23.30 3.21 10.55
C GLY A 12 -23.43 3.59 9.06
N HIS A 13 -24.26 4.58 8.74
CA HIS A 13 -24.41 5.10 7.38
C HIS A 13 -23.12 5.72 6.84
N VAL A 14 -22.39 6.49 7.65
CA VAL A 14 -21.08 7.05 7.23
C VAL A 14 -20.09 5.93 6.93
N PHE A 15 -19.98 4.91 7.79
CA PHE A 15 -19.07 3.79 7.53
C PHE A 15 -19.46 3.01 6.27
N LEU A 16 -20.75 2.68 6.10
CA LEU A 16 -21.24 1.96 4.92
C LEU A 16 -21.03 2.76 3.63
N PHE A 17 -21.23 4.08 3.67
CA PHE A 17 -20.93 4.97 2.55
C PHE A 17 -19.44 4.94 2.20
N LEU A 18 -18.55 5.07 3.19
CA LEU A 18 -17.11 5.01 2.98
C LEU A 18 -16.68 3.64 2.44
N LEU A 19 -17.26 2.56 2.96
CA LEU A 19 -16.99 1.21 2.48
C LEU A 19 -17.42 1.05 1.01
N ALA A 20 -18.63 1.49 0.65
CA ALA A 20 -19.10 1.47 -0.73
C ALA A 20 -18.19 2.31 -1.66
N LEU A 21 -17.78 3.50 -1.20
CA LEU A 21 -16.85 4.37 -1.93
C LEU A 21 -15.50 3.68 -2.17
N ARG A 22 -14.95 3.02 -1.15
CA ARG A 22 -13.64 2.34 -1.24
C ARG A 22 -13.71 1.02 -1.99
N LEU A 23 -14.85 0.32 -1.98
CA LEU A 23 -15.09 -0.84 -2.83
C LEU A 23 -15.12 -0.43 -4.30
N LEU A 24 -15.85 0.66 -4.64
CA LEU A 24 -15.85 1.20 -5.99
C LEU A 24 -14.43 1.58 -6.42
N ASN A 25 -13.70 2.30 -5.58
CA ASN A 25 -12.30 2.65 -5.83
C ASN A 25 -11.42 1.40 -6.09
N ALA A 26 -11.41 0.44 -5.15
CA ALA A 26 -10.55 -0.73 -5.24
C ALA A 26 -10.84 -1.61 -6.47
N LEU A 27 -12.11 -1.71 -6.88
CA LEU A 27 -12.51 -2.50 -8.06
C LEU A 27 -12.34 -1.75 -9.39
N THR A 28 -12.19 -0.42 -9.36
CA THR A 28 -11.96 0.40 -10.56
C THR A 28 -10.50 0.69 -10.84
N ILE A 29 -9.58 0.39 -9.91
CA ILE A 29 -8.14 0.59 -10.12
C ILE A 29 -7.60 -0.34 -11.23
N ARG A 30 -6.99 0.28 -12.25
CA ARG A 30 -6.44 -0.37 -13.45
C ARG A 30 -4.94 -0.13 -13.63
N THR A 31 -4.30 0.48 -12.65
CA THR A 31 -2.95 1.03 -12.78
C THR A 31 -1.98 0.38 -11.79
N PHE A 32 -0.70 0.35 -12.16
CA PHE A 32 0.39 -0.07 -11.30
C PHE A 32 0.99 1.12 -10.55
N PHE A 33 1.47 0.92 -9.32
CA PHE A 33 2.24 1.93 -8.60
C PHE A 33 3.62 1.42 -8.20
N GLN A 34 3.71 0.31 -7.46
CA GLN A 34 4.99 -0.24 -7.02
C GLN A 34 5.02 -1.77 -6.97
N PRO A 35 6.20 -2.39 -7.22
CA PRO A 35 6.41 -3.83 -7.09
C PRO A 35 5.95 -4.42 -5.76
N ASP A 36 6.12 -3.68 -4.66
CA ASP A 36 5.79 -4.08 -3.31
C ASP A 36 4.33 -4.51 -3.15
N GLU A 37 3.41 -3.99 -3.96
CA GLU A 37 2.00 -4.40 -3.98
C GLU A 37 1.84 -5.89 -4.22
N TYR A 38 2.72 -6.47 -5.04
CA TYR A 38 2.63 -7.87 -5.48
C TYR A 38 3.73 -8.69 -4.83
N TYR A 39 4.99 -8.32 -5.02
CA TYR A 39 6.14 -9.15 -4.63
C TYR A 39 6.45 -9.14 -3.12
N GLN A 40 5.93 -8.16 -2.37
CA GLN A 40 6.04 -8.11 -0.91
C GLN A 40 4.71 -8.36 -0.18
N ALA A 41 3.65 -8.70 -0.91
CA ALA A 41 2.35 -8.99 -0.33
C ALA A 41 1.69 -10.20 -1.01
N LEU A 42 1.26 -10.07 -2.27
CA LEU A 42 0.44 -11.06 -2.93
C LEU A 42 1.19 -12.32 -3.39
N GLU A 43 2.43 -12.23 -3.85
CA GLU A 43 3.20 -13.42 -4.26
C GLU A 43 3.56 -14.32 -3.05
N PRO A 44 4.06 -13.77 -1.92
CA PRO A 44 4.21 -14.55 -0.69
C PRO A 44 2.88 -15.11 -0.17
N ALA A 45 1.80 -14.32 -0.25
CA ALA A 45 0.47 -14.78 0.14
C ALA A 45 -0.02 -15.94 -0.73
N TRP A 46 0.24 -15.88 -2.03
CA TRP A 46 -0.08 -16.94 -2.98
C TRP A 46 0.66 -18.22 -2.65
N ARG A 47 1.96 -18.14 -2.36
CA ARG A 47 2.75 -19.30 -1.92
C ARG A 47 2.21 -19.91 -0.62
N ILE A 48 1.82 -19.10 0.36
CA ILE A 48 1.23 -19.59 1.62
C ILE A 48 -0.09 -20.32 1.34
N ALA A 49 -0.95 -19.75 0.48
CA ALA A 49 -2.27 -20.30 0.19
C ALA A 49 -2.24 -21.55 -0.69
N PHE A 50 -1.33 -21.63 -1.65
CA PHE A 50 -1.35 -22.64 -2.72
C PHE A 50 -0.09 -23.50 -2.82
N GLY A 51 0.89 -23.31 -1.93
CA GLY A 51 2.11 -24.12 -1.84
C GLY A 51 3.29 -23.59 -2.65
N HIS A 52 4.44 -24.28 -2.53
CA HIS A 52 5.72 -23.87 -3.12
C HIS A 52 5.72 -23.94 -4.65
N ASP A 53 5.06 -24.95 -5.22
CA ASP A 53 5.02 -25.20 -6.67
C ASP A 53 3.89 -24.42 -7.38
N SER A 54 3.26 -23.48 -6.68
CA SER A 54 2.17 -22.64 -7.21
C SER A 54 2.62 -21.64 -8.27
N GLY A 55 3.92 -21.53 -8.52
CA GLY A 55 4.51 -20.60 -9.48
C GLY A 55 4.59 -19.15 -8.99
N ALA A 56 4.44 -18.91 -7.68
CA ALA A 56 4.59 -17.59 -7.07
C ALA A 56 6.04 -17.10 -7.06
N TRP A 57 6.25 -15.83 -7.40
CA TRP A 57 7.58 -15.24 -7.44
C TRP A 57 8.02 -14.70 -6.08
N ILE A 58 9.00 -15.37 -5.45
CA ILE A 58 9.53 -14.94 -4.15
C ILE A 58 10.90 -14.30 -4.29
N THR A 59 10.92 -13.01 -4.01
CA THR A 59 12.11 -12.17 -4.11
C THR A 59 13.14 -12.48 -3.03
N TRP A 60 14.35 -11.95 -3.24
CA TRP A 60 15.48 -12.11 -2.34
C TRP A 60 15.16 -11.65 -0.91
N GLU A 61 14.32 -10.63 -0.69
CA GLU A 61 14.04 -10.15 0.68
C GLU A 61 13.45 -11.23 1.57
N TRP A 62 12.63 -12.11 1.01
CA TRP A 62 12.06 -13.25 1.72
C TRP A 62 13.11 -14.34 1.94
N ARG A 63 13.94 -14.62 0.94
CA ARG A 63 15.07 -15.58 1.09
C ARG A 63 16.02 -15.18 2.22
N TYR A 64 16.21 -13.87 2.43
CA TYR A 64 17.04 -13.33 3.51
C TYR A 64 16.28 -12.97 4.79
N GLN A 65 14.98 -13.26 4.84
CA GLN A 65 14.11 -13.06 6.00
C GLN A 65 14.04 -11.59 6.46
N LEU A 66 13.96 -10.66 5.51
CA LEU A 66 13.91 -9.21 5.75
C LEU A 66 12.49 -8.67 5.92
N ARG A 67 11.47 -9.49 5.67
CA ARG A 67 10.07 -9.08 5.70
C ARG A 67 9.28 -9.90 6.72
N SER A 68 8.34 -9.25 7.38
CA SER A 68 7.37 -9.96 8.22
C SER A 68 6.33 -10.64 7.34
N SER A 69 6.05 -11.91 7.65
CA SER A 69 5.01 -12.73 7.02
C SER A 69 3.59 -12.31 7.41
N MET A 70 3.41 -11.49 8.45
CA MET A 70 2.08 -11.12 8.97
C MET A 70 1.18 -10.47 7.91
N HIS A 71 1.73 -9.58 7.09
CA HIS A 71 0.95 -8.89 6.06
C HIS A 71 0.51 -9.84 4.91
N PRO A 72 1.41 -10.64 4.30
CA PRO A 72 0.98 -11.69 3.37
C PRO A 72 0.04 -12.73 3.97
N ALA A 73 0.22 -13.12 5.23
CA ALA A 73 -0.62 -14.13 5.88
C ALA A 73 -2.11 -13.73 5.89
N LEU A 74 -2.41 -12.43 6.03
CA LEU A 74 -3.77 -11.90 5.94
C LEU A 74 -4.37 -12.16 4.54
N PHE A 75 -3.62 -11.88 3.47
CA PHE A 75 -4.08 -12.15 2.11
C PHE A 75 -4.12 -13.64 1.79
N ALA A 76 -3.21 -14.44 2.34
CA ALA A 76 -3.21 -15.88 2.14
C ALA A 76 -4.49 -16.51 2.71
N ALA A 77 -4.93 -16.05 3.90
CA ALA A 77 -6.19 -16.49 4.49
C ALA A 77 -7.39 -16.12 3.58
N VAL A 78 -7.43 -14.90 3.06
CA VAL A 78 -8.49 -14.44 2.15
C VAL A 78 -8.50 -15.25 0.85
N LEU A 79 -7.35 -15.47 0.22
CA LEU A 79 -7.21 -16.27 -1.00
C LEU A 79 -7.64 -17.72 -0.77
N SER A 80 -7.26 -18.30 0.37
CA SER A 80 -7.63 -19.68 0.75
C SER A 80 -9.14 -19.83 0.95
N ILE A 81 -9.79 -18.83 1.58
CA ILE A 81 -11.25 -18.81 1.76
C ILE A 81 -11.95 -18.73 0.40
N VAL A 82 -11.52 -17.82 -0.47
CA VAL A 82 -12.10 -17.66 -1.81
C VAL A 82 -11.92 -18.92 -2.66
N SER A 83 -10.74 -19.55 -2.59
CA SER A 83 -10.49 -20.86 -3.19
C SER A 83 -11.49 -21.90 -2.69
N ALA A 84 -11.58 -22.09 -1.37
CA ALA A 84 -12.44 -23.10 -0.77
C ALA A 84 -13.93 -22.89 -1.11
N ILE A 85 -14.39 -21.63 -1.17
CA ILE A 85 -15.76 -21.31 -1.60
C ILE A 85 -15.94 -21.64 -3.09
N SER A 86 -14.97 -21.26 -3.94
CA SER A 86 -15.03 -21.52 -5.38
C SER A 86 -15.09 -23.02 -5.68
N ASP A 87 -14.32 -23.83 -4.94
CA ASP A 87 -14.30 -25.28 -5.07
C ASP A 87 -15.62 -25.92 -4.60
N ARG A 88 -16.16 -25.47 -3.46
CA ARG A 88 -17.45 -25.96 -2.94
C ARG A 88 -18.63 -25.60 -3.83
N CYS A 89 -18.60 -24.43 -4.46
CA CYS A 89 -19.64 -23.98 -5.38
C CYS A 89 -19.40 -24.41 -6.82
N THR A 90 -18.35 -25.19 -7.11
CA THR A 90 -17.96 -25.65 -8.46
C THR A 90 -17.95 -24.51 -9.49
N LEU A 91 -17.39 -23.36 -9.11
CA LEU A 91 -17.36 -22.18 -9.97
C LEU A 91 -16.44 -22.43 -11.19
N PRO A 92 -16.80 -21.93 -12.39
CA PRO A 92 -15.91 -21.96 -13.53
C PRO A 92 -14.56 -21.29 -13.21
N PHE A 93 -13.47 -21.84 -13.76
CA PHE A 93 -12.12 -21.35 -13.46
C PHE A 93 -11.94 -19.85 -13.79
N ALA A 94 -12.56 -19.37 -14.86
CA ALA A 94 -12.54 -17.95 -15.23
C ALA A 94 -13.14 -17.07 -14.10
N LEU A 95 -14.31 -17.45 -13.56
CA LEU A 95 -14.93 -16.72 -12.45
C LEU A 95 -14.08 -16.82 -11.17
N ARG A 96 -13.55 -18.01 -10.86
CA ARG A 96 -12.62 -18.21 -9.74
C ARG A 96 -11.41 -17.28 -9.86
N SER A 97 -10.86 -17.11 -11.05
CA SER A 97 -9.69 -16.25 -11.30
C SER A 97 -9.99 -14.77 -11.05
N GLU A 98 -11.16 -14.29 -11.48
CA GLU A 98 -11.58 -12.92 -11.17
C GLU A 98 -11.80 -12.70 -9.66
N LEU A 99 -12.39 -13.69 -8.97
CA LEU A 99 -12.59 -13.61 -7.52
C LEU A 99 -11.25 -13.57 -6.76
N LEU A 100 -10.26 -14.36 -7.18
CA LEU A 100 -8.93 -14.37 -6.56
C LEU A 100 -8.19 -13.03 -6.75
N ILE A 101 -8.36 -12.35 -7.89
CA ILE A 101 -7.81 -11.00 -8.11
C ILE A 101 -8.59 -9.93 -7.33
N ALA A 102 -9.91 -10.04 -7.26
CA ALA A 102 -10.76 -9.06 -6.61
C ALA A 102 -10.66 -9.12 -5.07
N ALA A 103 -10.45 -10.29 -4.48
CA ALA A 103 -10.55 -10.47 -3.03
C ALA A 103 -9.51 -9.69 -2.21
N PRO A 104 -8.21 -9.63 -2.59
CA PRO A 104 -7.26 -8.74 -1.92
C PRO A 104 -7.63 -7.25 -2.04
N LYS A 105 -8.19 -6.83 -3.19
CA LYS A 105 -8.66 -5.46 -3.42
C LYS A 105 -9.83 -5.11 -2.50
N ILE A 106 -10.79 -6.02 -2.35
CA ILE A 106 -11.93 -5.88 -1.42
C ILE A 106 -11.43 -5.78 0.04
N THR A 107 -10.44 -6.58 0.41
CA THR A 107 -9.83 -6.52 1.75
C THR A 107 -9.17 -5.16 1.99
N GLN A 108 -8.44 -4.63 1.01
CA GLN A 108 -7.86 -3.29 1.10
C GLN A 108 -8.93 -2.18 1.12
N ALA A 109 -10.05 -2.33 0.42
CA ALA A 109 -11.16 -1.39 0.51
C ALA A 109 -11.69 -1.24 1.94
N LEU A 110 -11.74 -2.35 2.70
CA LEU A 110 -12.10 -2.32 4.11
C LEU A 110 -11.08 -1.56 4.96
N PHE A 111 -9.77 -1.78 4.75
CA PHE A 111 -8.71 -1.05 5.46
C PHE A 111 -8.73 0.46 5.12
N ALA A 112 -8.97 0.80 3.86
CA ALA A 112 -9.13 2.18 3.42
C ALA A 112 -10.35 2.85 4.06
N ALA A 113 -11.51 2.18 4.08
CA ALA A 113 -12.71 2.70 4.71
C ALA A 113 -12.55 2.87 6.22
N LEU A 114 -11.87 1.92 6.87
CA LEU A 114 -11.50 2.03 8.29
C LEU A 114 -10.59 3.24 8.54
N THR A 115 -9.62 3.50 7.64
CA THR A 115 -8.73 4.66 7.75
C THR A 115 -9.52 5.97 7.71
N ASP A 116 -10.43 6.10 6.76
CA ASP A 116 -11.27 7.30 6.60
C ASP A 116 -12.18 7.48 7.82
N TYR A 117 -12.86 6.41 8.23
CA TYR A 117 -13.80 6.41 9.35
C TYR A 117 -13.11 6.75 10.67
N CYS A 118 -11.97 6.11 10.96
CA CYS A 118 -11.22 6.38 12.18
C CYS A 118 -10.61 7.79 12.20
N SER A 119 -10.19 8.32 11.03
CA SER A 119 -9.73 9.71 10.91
C SER A 119 -10.86 10.71 11.20
N TRP A 120 -12.06 10.46 10.67
CA TRP A 120 -13.24 11.27 10.96
C TRP A 120 -13.66 11.19 12.43
N LYS A 121 -13.71 9.99 13.01
CA LYS A 121 -14.00 9.78 14.45
C LYS A 121 -13.00 10.50 15.35
N LEU A 122 -11.71 10.47 14.99
CA LEU A 122 -10.68 11.23 15.69
C LEU A 122 -10.98 12.74 15.60
N ALA A 123 -11.40 13.24 14.42
CA ALA A 123 -11.77 14.63 14.24
C ALA A 123 -13.03 15.02 15.05
N GLU A 124 -14.08 14.19 15.08
CA GLU A 124 -15.26 14.43 15.92
C GLU A 124 -14.91 14.50 17.40
N ARG A 125 -14.03 13.63 17.86
CA ARG A 125 -13.58 13.61 19.25
C ARG A 125 -12.82 14.88 19.65
N LEU A 126 -12.15 15.52 18.70
CA LEU A 126 -11.41 16.75 18.94
C LEU A 126 -12.29 17.99 18.73
N TYR A 127 -13.09 18.03 17.66
CA TYR A 127 -13.82 19.22 17.27
C TYR A 127 -15.28 19.28 17.74
N GLY A 128 -15.81 18.15 18.23
CA GLY A 128 -17.22 17.94 18.57
C GLY A 128 -17.94 17.14 17.48
N ARG A 129 -18.92 16.32 17.90
CA ARG A 129 -19.80 15.56 16.99
C ARG A 129 -20.54 16.46 16.02
N GLY A 130 -20.66 16.03 14.78
CA GLY A 130 -21.33 16.79 13.72
C GLY A 130 -20.70 18.16 13.41
N SER A 131 -19.52 18.48 13.97
CA SER A 131 -18.90 19.78 13.75
C SER A 131 -18.44 19.94 12.31
N SER A 132 -18.52 21.17 11.80
CA SER A 132 -18.03 21.57 10.47
C SER A 132 -16.58 21.10 10.20
N ARG A 133 -15.72 21.14 11.22
CA ARG A 133 -14.32 20.68 11.14
C ARG A 133 -14.22 19.15 11.03
N ALA A 134 -15.05 18.40 11.76
CA ALA A 134 -15.06 16.96 11.63
C ALA A 134 -15.51 16.51 10.23
N TRP A 135 -16.61 17.09 9.72
CA TRP A 135 -17.07 16.83 8.35
C TRP A 135 -16.04 17.25 7.29
N THR A 136 -15.28 18.32 7.53
CA THR A 136 -14.15 18.68 6.67
C THR A 136 -13.04 17.66 6.71
N ALA A 137 -12.68 17.09 7.86
CA ALA A 137 -11.69 16.02 7.93
C ALA A 137 -12.12 14.79 7.13
N LEU A 138 -13.41 14.41 7.19
CA LEU A 138 -13.98 13.33 6.37
C LEU A 138 -13.96 13.66 4.87
N ALA A 139 -14.30 14.89 4.50
CA ALA A 139 -14.23 15.33 3.11
C ALA A 139 -12.80 15.28 2.58
N LEU A 140 -11.81 15.68 3.38
CA LEU A 140 -10.39 15.59 3.04
C LEU A 140 -9.94 14.14 2.84
N THR A 141 -10.40 13.19 3.67
CA THR A 141 -10.07 11.76 3.46
C THR A 141 -10.70 11.21 2.19
N ALA A 142 -11.98 11.49 1.95
CA ALA A 142 -12.72 10.99 0.78
C ALA A 142 -12.21 11.59 -0.54
N CYS A 143 -11.87 12.88 -0.54
CA CYS A 143 -11.45 13.62 -1.74
C CYS A 143 -9.92 13.78 -1.88
N SER A 144 -9.11 13.12 -1.03
CA SER A 144 -7.66 13.13 -1.17
C SER A 144 -7.23 12.24 -2.34
N PRO A 145 -6.49 12.76 -3.35
CA PRO A 145 -6.01 11.95 -4.47
C PRO A 145 -5.06 10.84 -4.01
N TRP A 146 -4.18 11.15 -3.05
CA TRP A 146 -3.28 10.16 -2.48
C TRP A 146 -4.03 9.05 -1.76
N GLN A 147 -5.00 9.41 -0.91
CA GLN A 147 -5.83 8.42 -0.24
C GLN A 147 -6.61 7.58 -1.26
N TRP A 148 -7.15 8.20 -2.31
CA TRP A 148 -7.83 7.47 -3.39
C TRP A 148 -6.91 6.49 -4.10
N PHE A 149 -5.72 6.93 -4.50
CA PHE A 149 -4.80 6.14 -5.32
C PHE A 149 -4.05 5.05 -4.52
N CYS A 150 -3.70 5.31 -3.26
CA CYS A 150 -2.80 4.46 -2.49
C CYS A 150 -3.55 3.48 -1.57
N SER A 151 -4.61 3.92 -0.88
CA SER A 151 -5.23 3.19 0.24
C SER A 151 -5.76 1.79 -0.12
N THR A 152 -6.18 1.59 -1.37
CA THR A 152 -6.78 0.34 -1.86
C THR A 152 -5.75 -0.63 -2.45
N ARG A 153 -4.47 -0.22 -2.52
CA ARG A 153 -3.37 -1.05 -2.99
C ARG A 153 -2.83 -1.94 -1.89
N THR A 154 -2.30 -3.10 -2.25
CA THR A 154 -1.83 -4.16 -1.34
C THR A 154 -0.48 -3.86 -0.68
N LEU A 155 -0.31 -2.62 -0.21
CA LEU A 155 0.90 -2.14 0.46
C LEU A 155 0.76 -2.31 1.97
N SER A 156 1.86 -2.73 2.62
CA SER A 156 1.90 -2.79 4.09
C SER A 156 1.73 -1.42 4.74
N ASN A 157 2.08 -0.33 4.05
CA ASN A 157 1.85 1.04 4.51
C ASN A 157 0.35 1.40 4.60
N CYS A 158 -0.51 0.76 3.79
CA CYS A 158 -1.96 0.96 3.86
C CYS A 158 -2.51 0.35 5.15
N LEU A 159 -2.15 -0.90 5.44
CA LEU A 159 -2.53 -1.56 6.69
C LEU A 159 -1.93 -0.83 7.91
N GLU A 160 -0.66 -0.42 7.83
CA GLU A 160 0.00 0.39 8.86
C GLU A 160 -0.81 1.68 9.15
N THR A 161 -1.23 2.40 8.11
CA THR A 161 -2.01 3.64 8.25
C THR A 161 -3.40 3.37 8.82
N ALA A 162 -4.07 2.30 8.40
CA ALA A 162 -5.35 1.88 8.94
C ALA A 162 -5.27 1.57 10.44
N LEU A 163 -4.28 0.78 10.85
CA LEU A 163 -4.01 0.44 12.25
C LEU A 163 -3.64 1.68 13.07
N THR A 164 -2.81 2.57 12.52
CA THR A 164 -2.42 3.83 13.18
C THR A 164 -3.65 4.71 13.41
N SER A 165 -4.52 4.86 12.40
CA SER A 165 -5.72 5.69 12.49
C SER A 165 -6.72 5.13 13.51
N ALA A 166 -6.94 3.81 13.51
CA ALA A 166 -7.80 3.11 14.45
C ALA A 166 -7.27 3.20 15.89
N ALA A 167 -5.96 3.07 16.06
CA ALA A 167 -5.29 3.20 17.34
C ALA A 167 -5.38 4.63 17.89
N LEU A 168 -5.13 5.65 17.05
CA LEU A 168 -5.30 7.06 17.43
C LEU A 168 -6.75 7.39 17.81
N SER A 169 -7.74 6.85 17.08
CA SER A 169 -9.16 7.03 17.41
C SER A 169 -9.50 6.39 18.77
N SER A 170 -8.95 5.21 19.06
CA SER A 170 -9.17 4.45 20.29
C SER A 170 -8.38 4.98 21.50
N TRP A 171 -7.35 5.79 21.29
CA TRP A 171 -6.45 6.27 22.36
C TRP A 171 -7.19 7.06 23.46
N PRO A 172 -6.83 6.91 24.75
CA PRO A 172 -7.46 7.65 25.84
C PRO A 172 -6.96 9.11 25.93
N TRP A 173 -7.36 9.95 24.98
CA TRP A 173 -6.91 11.37 24.91
C TRP A 173 -7.18 12.21 26.17
N HIS A 174 -8.18 11.85 26.97
CA HIS A 174 -8.48 12.50 28.26
C HIS A 174 -7.33 12.45 29.27
N TRP A 175 -6.36 11.55 29.11
CA TRP A 175 -5.15 11.49 29.95
C TRP A 175 -4.22 12.70 29.78
N LEU A 176 -4.40 13.48 28.71
CA LEU A 176 -3.64 14.72 28.48
C LEU A 176 -4.21 15.93 29.23
N LEU A 177 -5.39 15.79 29.84
CA LEU A 177 -6.07 16.85 30.59
C LEU A 177 -5.59 16.90 32.05
N PRO A 178 -5.58 18.09 32.68
CA PRO A 178 -5.17 18.24 34.07
C PRO A 178 -5.99 17.39 35.04
N ALA A 179 -5.34 16.85 36.08
CA ALA A 179 -5.92 15.97 37.10
C ALA A 179 -6.82 16.69 38.12
N SER A 180 -7.69 17.61 37.71
CA SER A 180 -8.73 18.09 38.62
C SER A 180 -9.77 16.99 38.82
N PRO A 181 -10.04 16.52 40.07
CA PRO A 181 -11.02 15.48 40.33
C PRO A 181 -12.42 15.87 39.81
N ALA A 182 -12.80 17.15 39.91
CA ALA A 182 -14.05 17.67 39.34
C ALA A 182 -14.08 17.69 37.80
N GLY A 183 -12.92 17.80 37.13
CA GLY A 183 -12.81 17.79 35.67
C GLY A 183 -12.79 16.37 35.07
N LYS A 184 -12.11 15.43 35.74
CA LYS A 184 -12.13 14.00 35.38
C LYS A 184 -13.47 13.33 35.71
N GLN A 185 -14.12 13.76 36.79
CA GLN A 185 -15.45 13.30 37.18
C GLN A 185 -16.53 13.89 36.26
N ARG A 186 -16.44 15.18 35.86
CA ARG A 186 -17.24 15.71 34.75
C ARG A 186 -16.98 15.00 33.43
N LEU A 187 -15.77 14.57 33.05
CA LEU A 187 -15.66 13.76 31.81
C LEU A 187 -16.20 12.33 31.92
N ARG A 188 -16.34 11.81 33.15
CA ARG A 188 -17.06 10.55 33.45
C ARG A 188 -18.58 10.75 33.50
N GLU A 189 -19.06 11.92 33.94
CA GLU A 189 -20.48 12.24 34.20
C GLU A 189 -21.14 13.11 33.11
N SER A 190 -20.42 14.05 32.48
CA SER A 190 -20.81 14.92 31.35
C SER A 190 -20.81 14.17 30.01
N GLY A 191 -21.47 13.01 29.98
CA GLY A 191 -21.60 12.11 28.83
C GLY A 191 -21.41 12.75 27.45
N VAL A 192 -20.19 12.69 26.92
CA VAL A 192 -19.98 12.71 25.48
C VAL A 192 -20.50 11.35 25.01
N ALA A 193 -21.74 11.38 24.53
CA ALA A 193 -22.59 10.30 24.05
C ALA A 193 -21.87 8.97 23.76
N GLN A 194 -22.32 7.96 24.51
CA GLN A 194 -21.96 6.55 24.44
C GLN A 194 -22.63 5.87 23.23
N ASP A 195 -22.10 5.98 22.01
CA ASP A 195 -22.78 5.42 20.82
C ASP A 195 -21.80 4.84 19.79
N ASP A 196 -21.00 3.86 20.23
CA ASP A 196 -20.28 2.97 19.30
C ASP A 196 -19.84 1.67 19.99
N LEU A 197 -19.79 0.55 19.27
CA LEU A 197 -19.44 -0.77 19.84
C LEU A 197 -18.02 -0.77 20.44
N CYS A 198 -17.06 -0.09 19.81
CA CYS A 198 -15.71 0.12 20.33
C CYS A 198 -15.64 1.11 21.52
N LEU A 199 -16.65 1.97 21.69
CA LEU A 199 -16.71 3.00 22.73
C LEU A 199 -17.45 2.55 24.00
N ARG A 200 -18.18 1.42 23.95
CA ARG A 200 -18.72 0.71 25.13
C ARG A 200 -17.64 -0.02 25.93
N LEU A 201 -16.45 -0.18 25.36
CA LEU A 201 -15.33 -0.85 25.98
C LEU A 201 -14.82 0.00 27.18
N PRO A 202 -14.66 -0.59 28.38
CA PRO A 202 -14.01 0.06 29.51
C PRO A 202 -12.70 0.74 29.09
N SER A 203 -12.34 1.87 29.71
CA SER A 203 -11.13 2.63 29.34
C SER A 203 -9.86 1.78 29.27
N GLY A 204 -9.74 0.73 30.09
CA GLY A 204 -8.65 -0.24 30.00
C GLY A 204 -8.65 -1.07 28.72
N ILE A 205 -9.82 -1.47 28.21
CA ILE A 205 -9.91 -2.22 26.95
C ILE A 205 -9.64 -1.32 25.75
N ARG A 206 -10.08 -0.05 25.76
CA ARG A 206 -9.73 0.92 24.70
C ARG A 206 -8.24 1.17 24.61
N LEU A 207 -7.58 1.31 25.77
CA LEU A 207 -6.12 1.43 25.84
C LEU A 207 -5.44 0.18 25.27
N ARG A 208 -5.88 -1.02 25.69
CA ARG A 208 -5.36 -2.29 25.15
C ARG A 208 -5.52 -2.38 23.64
N LEU A 209 -6.71 -2.05 23.11
CA LEU A 209 -6.96 -2.02 21.68
C LEU A 209 -6.01 -1.06 20.97
N ALA A 210 -5.90 0.19 21.45
CA ALA A 210 -4.99 1.17 20.86
C ALA A 210 -3.52 0.68 20.87
N LEU A 211 -3.07 0.08 21.96
CA LEU A 211 -1.70 -0.43 22.09
C LEU A 211 -1.44 -1.69 21.25
N LEU A 212 -2.42 -2.59 21.11
CA LEU A 212 -2.31 -3.75 20.21
C LEU A 212 -2.21 -3.31 18.75
N LEU A 213 -3.08 -2.38 18.32
CA LEU A 213 -3.06 -1.82 16.97
C LEU A 213 -1.76 -1.04 16.70
N ALA A 214 -1.30 -0.23 17.66
CA ALA A 214 -0.03 0.47 17.63
C ALA A 214 1.16 -0.48 17.49
N ALA A 215 1.22 -1.52 18.34
CA ALA A 215 2.28 -2.52 18.31
C ALA A 215 2.30 -3.28 16.97
N PHE A 216 1.13 -3.63 16.43
CA PHE A 216 1.04 -4.29 15.13
C PHE A 216 1.54 -3.37 14.00
N ALA A 217 1.17 -2.09 14.02
CA ALA A 217 1.69 -1.10 13.07
C ALA A 217 3.22 -0.97 13.14
N CYS A 218 3.80 -0.93 14.36
CA CYS A 218 5.25 -0.87 14.57
C CYS A 218 5.98 -2.14 14.10
N VAL A 219 5.37 -3.33 14.24
CA VAL A 219 5.97 -4.58 13.73
C VAL A 219 5.95 -4.62 12.21
N LEU A 220 4.84 -4.20 11.58
CA LEU A 220 4.76 -4.10 10.12
C LEU A 220 5.80 -3.11 9.58
N ARG A 221 5.95 -1.96 10.25
CA ARG A 221 6.85 -0.88 9.86
C ARG A 221 7.46 -0.23 11.13
N PRO A 222 8.74 -0.48 11.42
CA PRO A 222 9.41 0.05 12.62
C PRO A 222 9.38 1.59 12.74
N THR A 223 9.28 2.30 11.62
CA THR A 223 9.16 3.76 11.56
C THR A 223 7.91 4.29 12.27
N ASN A 224 6.83 3.51 12.36
CA ASN A 224 5.61 3.90 13.08
C ASN A 224 5.87 4.18 14.56
N THR A 225 6.92 3.58 15.13
CA THR A 225 7.35 3.81 16.51
C THR A 225 7.57 5.29 16.81
N LEU A 226 7.96 6.11 15.82
CA LEU A 226 8.11 7.56 15.98
C LEU A 226 6.80 8.25 16.39
N ILE A 227 5.67 7.85 15.82
CA ILE A 227 4.34 8.38 16.19
C ILE A 227 4.02 8.01 17.64
N TRP A 228 4.20 6.73 17.98
CA TRP A 228 3.84 6.22 19.29
C TRP A 228 4.76 6.67 20.42
N ILE A 229 6.04 6.96 20.14
CA ILE A 229 6.94 7.62 21.09
C ILE A 229 6.38 9.00 21.43
N CYS A 230 6.06 9.84 20.44
CA CYS A 230 5.52 11.17 20.70
C CYS A 230 4.21 11.13 21.51
N VAL A 231 3.27 10.26 21.12
CA VAL A 231 1.98 10.12 21.80
C VAL A 231 2.15 9.58 23.23
N SER A 232 2.95 8.53 23.41
CA SER A 232 3.12 7.86 24.70
C SER A 232 3.93 8.70 25.68
N VAL A 233 5.00 9.37 25.24
CA VAL A 233 5.79 10.28 26.09
C VAL A 233 4.92 11.44 26.57
N SER A 234 4.15 12.07 25.66
CA SER A 234 3.22 13.14 26.05
C SER A 234 2.18 12.68 27.07
N ALA A 235 1.64 11.47 26.89
CA ALA A 235 0.71 10.87 27.85
C ALA A 235 1.40 10.59 29.20
N LEU A 236 2.59 10.00 29.22
CA LEU A 236 3.34 9.71 30.46
C LEU A 236 3.63 10.97 31.26
N LEU A 237 4.04 12.05 30.60
CA LEU A 237 4.36 13.32 31.27
C LEU A 237 3.15 13.93 31.99
N ARG A 238 1.93 13.69 31.49
CA ARG A 238 0.69 14.33 31.98
C ARG A 238 -0.24 13.41 32.79
N ALA A 239 -0.10 12.10 32.63
CA ALA A 239 -0.90 11.10 33.30
C ALA A 239 -0.63 11.04 34.82
N THR A 240 -1.63 10.62 35.59
CA THR A 240 -1.51 10.29 37.02
C THR A 240 -0.66 9.04 37.23
N PRO A 241 -0.10 8.79 38.44
CA PRO A 241 0.71 7.59 38.70
C PRO A 241 0.01 6.27 38.36
N LEU A 242 -1.30 6.16 38.62
CA LEU A 242 -2.12 4.99 38.27
C LEU A 242 -2.25 4.81 36.75
N GLU A 243 -2.51 5.91 36.02
CA GLU A 243 -2.59 5.91 34.55
C GLU A 243 -1.23 5.59 33.92
N ARG A 244 -0.12 6.09 34.49
CA ARG A 244 1.25 5.76 34.06
C ARG A 244 1.56 4.28 34.25
N HIS A 245 1.24 3.72 35.42
CA HIS A 245 1.43 2.30 35.68
C HIS A 245 0.60 1.44 34.72
N ALA A 246 -0.67 1.81 34.51
CA ALA A 246 -1.54 1.13 33.55
C ALA A 246 -0.96 1.20 32.12
N LEU A 247 -0.50 2.37 31.69
CA LEU A 247 0.10 2.55 30.36
C LEU A 247 1.31 1.64 30.16
N VAL A 248 2.26 1.64 31.10
CA VAL A 248 3.48 0.83 31.01
C VAL A 248 3.14 -0.67 31.02
N ARG A 249 2.28 -1.11 31.96
CA ARG A 249 1.87 -2.51 32.05
C ARG A 249 1.21 -2.98 30.76
N GLU A 250 0.22 -2.25 30.26
CA GLU A 250 -0.50 -2.64 29.05
C GLU A 250 0.40 -2.54 27.81
N ALA A 251 1.31 -1.57 27.74
CA ALA A 251 2.26 -1.46 26.62
C ALA A 251 3.20 -2.68 26.55
N VAL A 252 3.70 -3.15 27.70
CA VAL A 252 4.53 -4.36 27.79
C VAL A 252 3.73 -5.60 27.39
N LEU A 253 2.52 -5.78 27.95
CA LEU A 253 1.69 -6.96 27.66
C LEU A 253 1.26 -7.00 26.18
N CYS A 254 0.73 -5.90 25.65
CA CYS A 254 0.30 -5.80 24.25
C CYS A 254 1.49 -5.94 23.29
N GLY A 255 2.60 -5.25 23.58
CA GLY A 255 3.81 -5.33 22.77
C GLY A 255 4.38 -6.74 22.70
N PHE A 256 4.52 -7.42 23.85
CA PHE A 256 4.99 -8.80 23.88
C PHE A 256 4.05 -9.75 23.14
N SER A 257 2.74 -9.59 23.29
CA SER A 257 1.74 -10.42 22.60
C SER A 257 1.85 -10.31 21.08
N VAL A 258 2.01 -9.09 20.56
CA VAL A 258 2.16 -8.87 19.10
C VAL A 258 3.52 -9.35 18.60
N LEU A 259 4.59 -9.19 19.38
CA LEU A 259 5.91 -9.72 19.02
C LEU A 259 5.91 -11.25 18.99
N ALA A 260 5.24 -11.90 19.95
CA ALA A 260 5.08 -13.35 19.97
C ALA A 260 4.26 -13.84 18.75
N LEU A 261 3.19 -13.12 18.40
CA LEU A 261 2.41 -13.41 17.19
C LEU A 261 3.26 -13.27 15.92
N SER A 262 4.03 -12.18 15.80
CA SER A 262 4.93 -11.98 14.66
C SER A 262 5.99 -13.07 14.56
N ALA A 263 6.66 -13.38 15.68
CA ALA A 263 7.70 -14.42 15.71
C ALA A 263 7.13 -15.80 15.35
N THR A 264 5.91 -16.11 15.79
CA THR A 264 5.22 -17.35 15.43
C THR A 264 4.86 -17.37 13.94
N SER A 265 4.27 -16.29 13.42
CA SER A 265 3.95 -16.16 11.99
C SER A 265 5.21 -16.33 11.13
N ASP A 266 6.30 -15.66 11.51
CA ASP A 266 7.56 -15.71 10.78
C ASP A 266 8.22 -17.09 10.87
N ARG A 267 8.13 -17.76 12.02
CA ARG A 267 8.61 -19.15 12.20
C ARG A 267 7.84 -20.15 11.34
N LEU A 268 6.54 -19.95 11.17
CA LEU A 268 5.69 -20.79 10.31
C LEU A 268 6.03 -20.57 8.83
N TYR A 269 6.24 -19.32 8.41
CA TYR A 269 6.56 -19.00 7.02
C TYR A 269 7.98 -19.43 6.62
N TYR A 270 8.99 -19.14 7.45
CA TYR A 270 10.38 -19.38 7.10
C TYR A 270 10.91 -20.77 7.46
N GLY A 271 10.18 -21.54 8.29
CA GLY A 271 10.66 -22.82 8.81
C GLY A 271 11.71 -22.69 9.93
N GLU A 272 12.16 -21.48 10.24
CA GLU A 272 13.17 -21.16 11.26
C GLU A 272 12.80 -19.89 12.02
N TRP A 273 13.37 -19.70 13.22
CA TRP A 273 13.13 -18.48 14.00
C TRP A 273 13.82 -17.29 13.34
N ALA A 274 13.01 -16.40 12.79
CA ALA A 274 13.45 -15.15 12.19
C ALA A 274 12.89 -13.95 12.97
N PHE A 275 13.67 -12.88 13.05
CA PHE A 275 13.20 -11.59 13.53
C PHE A 275 13.45 -10.52 12.44
N PRO A 276 12.54 -10.38 11.48
CA PRO A 276 12.72 -9.51 10.31
C PRO A 276 13.08 -8.06 10.63
N PRO A 277 12.53 -7.39 11.67
CA PRO A 277 12.92 -6.01 11.99
C PRO A 277 14.41 -5.84 12.29
N LEU A 278 15.04 -6.76 13.03
CA LEU A 278 16.48 -6.70 13.31
C LEU A 278 17.30 -7.00 12.05
N ARG A 279 16.87 -7.97 11.24
CA ARG A 279 17.53 -8.26 9.97
C ARG A 279 17.44 -7.08 9.02
N PHE A 280 16.28 -6.43 8.91
CA PHE A 280 16.09 -5.22 8.12
C PHE A 280 17.05 -4.11 8.54
N VAL A 281 17.18 -3.84 9.84
CA VAL A 281 18.12 -2.85 10.38
C VAL A 281 19.56 -3.23 10.04
N HIS A 282 19.95 -4.47 10.30
CA HIS A 282 21.31 -4.95 10.00
C HIS A 282 21.64 -4.83 8.51
N PHE A 283 20.75 -5.24 7.61
CA PHE A 283 21.02 -5.20 6.17
C PHE A 283 20.99 -3.77 5.60
N ASN A 284 20.02 -2.94 6.00
CA ASN A 284 19.90 -1.59 5.41
C ASN A 284 20.91 -0.60 5.98
N ILE A 285 21.21 -0.68 7.29
CA ILE A 285 22.15 0.24 7.93
C ILE A 285 23.58 -0.28 7.82
N ALA A 286 23.86 -1.54 8.14
CA ALA A 286 25.24 -2.05 8.17
C ALA A 286 25.78 -2.43 6.78
N LYS A 287 24.91 -2.82 5.83
CA LYS A 287 25.33 -3.17 4.46
C LYS A 287 24.96 -2.11 3.41
N SER A 288 24.43 -0.95 3.81
CA SER A 288 24.10 0.19 2.94
C SER A 288 23.29 -0.15 1.68
N LEU A 289 22.47 -1.21 1.73
CA LEU A 289 21.78 -1.73 0.56
C LEU A 289 20.67 -0.78 0.05
N ALA A 290 20.15 0.09 0.92
CA ALA A 290 19.15 1.09 0.54
C ALA A 290 19.64 2.04 -0.57
N VAL A 291 20.96 2.27 -0.70
CA VAL A 291 21.55 3.11 -1.76
C VAL A 291 21.37 2.47 -3.15
N PHE A 292 21.30 1.13 -3.23
CA PHE A 292 21.06 0.42 -4.48
C PHE A 292 19.70 0.77 -5.11
N TYR A 293 18.71 1.11 -4.29
CA TYR A 293 17.36 1.49 -4.73
C TYR A 293 17.19 2.99 -4.98
N GLY A 294 18.30 3.74 -4.95
CA GLY A 294 18.33 5.18 -5.21
C GLY A 294 18.62 6.03 -3.97
N THR A 295 18.99 7.29 -4.23
CA THR A 295 19.28 8.28 -3.19
C THR A 295 18.47 9.54 -3.44
N ASN A 296 17.85 10.06 -2.39
CA ASN A 296 16.98 11.24 -2.47
C ASN A 296 17.54 12.39 -1.62
N ARG A 297 17.32 13.62 -2.09
CA ARG A 297 17.66 14.85 -1.37
C ARG A 297 17.06 14.87 0.05
N ALA A 298 17.72 15.55 0.99
CA ALA A 298 17.29 15.58 2.39
C ALA A 298 15.92 16.27 2.57
N ASP A 299 15.61 17.26 1.74
CA ASP A 299 14.37 18.04 1.74
C ASP A 299 13.19 17.35 1.02
N TYR A 300 13.38 16.17 0.42
CA TYR A 300 12.37 15.45 -0.37
C TYR A 300 11.00 15.39 0.30
N TYR A 301 10.93 15.06 1.59
CA TYR A 301 9.64 14.97 2.28
C TYR A 301 8.94 16.32 2.44
N LEU A 302 9.69 17.42 2.48
CA LEU A 302 9.13 18.77 2.56
C LEU A 302 8.73 19.30 1.18
N THR A 303 9.57 19.09 0.16
CA THR A 303 9.39 19.66 -1.18
C THR A 303 8.54 18.79 -2.11
N GLU A 304 8.49 17.48 -1.88
CA GLU A 304 7.78 16.51 -2.73
C GLU A 304 6.80 15.67 -1.90
N GLY A 305 7.24 15.06 -0.80
CA GLY A 305 6.42 14.15 0.01
C GLY A 305 5.11 14.75 0.55
N LEU A 306 5.19 15.83 1.34
CA LEU A 306 4.00 16.50 1.88
C LEU A 306 3.09 17.09 0.78
N PRO A 307 3.63 17.74 -0.27
CA PRO A 307 2.83 18.16 -1.41
C PRO A 307 2.08 17.04 -2.12
N LEU A 308 2.72 15.90 -2.38
CA LEU A 308 2.08 14.72 -2.98
C LEU A 308 1.02 14.12 -2.05
N LEU A 309 1.30 14.05 -0.75
CA LEU A 309 0.42 13.44 0.25
C LEU A 309 -0.86 14.27 0.48
N LEU A 310 -0.76 15.60 0.47
CA LEU A 310 -1.85 16.51 0.85
C LEU A 310 -2.48 17.27 -0.32
N THR A 311 -1.80 17.38 -1.46
CA THR A 311 -2.25 18.14 -2.65
C THR A 311 -2.87 19.50 -2.28
N THR A 312 -4.17 19.69 -2.49
CA THR A 312 -4.91 20.93 -2.21
C THR A 312 -5.15 21.17 -0.72
N ALA A 313 -4.95 20.18 0.15
CA ALA A 313 -5.02 20.30 1.61
C ALA A 313 -3.70 20.83 2.24
N LEU A 314 -2.59 20.79 1.50
CA LEU A 314 -1.26 21.21 1.97
C LEU A 314 -1.26 22.60 2.65
N PRO A 315 -1.75 23.69 2.02
CA PRO A 315 -1.67 25.02 2.63
C PRO A 315 -2.40 25.07 3.98
N TRP A 316 -3.50 24.34 4.13
CA TRP A 316 -4.30 24.31 5.36
C TRP A 316 -3.58 23.55 6.47
N ALA A 317 -2.95 22.42 6.15
CA ALA A 317 -2.12 21.68 7.11
C ALA A 317 -0.94 22.55 7.60
N LEU A 318 -0.24 23.24 6.69
CA LEU A 318 0.88 24.12 7.03
C LEU A 318 0.44 25.31 7.91
N VAL A 319 -0.70 25.93 7.58
CA VAL A 319 -1.29 27.01 8.40
C VAL A 319 -1.63 26.51 9.80
N ALA A 320 -2.22 25.32 9.93
CA ALA A 320 -2.53 24.72 11.22
C ALA A 320 -1.26 24.45 12.04
N ILE A 321 -0.26 23.77 11.46
CA ILE A 321 1.03 23.49 12.09
C ILE A 321 1.70 24.79 12.57
N ARG A 322 1.76 25.81 11.71
CA ARG A 322 2.36 27.12 12.06
C ARG A 322 1.62 27.82 13.20
N ARG A 323 0.28 27.84 13.17
CA ARG A 323 -0.53 28.48 14.23
C ARG A 323 -0.32 27.84 15.60
N VAL A 324 -0.14 26.52 15.59
CA VAL A 324 -0.05 25.71 16.80
C VAL A 324 1.38 25.72 17.38
N LEU A 325 2.41 25.60 16.55
CA LEU A 325 3.80 25.59 17.00
C LEU A 325 4.35 26.99 17.32
N TRP A 326 3.82 28.04 16.69
CA TRP A 326 4.26 29.42 16.91
C TRP A 326 3.15 30.34 17.45
N PRO A 327 2.69 30.14 18.70
CA PRO A 327 1.58 30.90 19.27
C PRO A 327 1.92 32.36 19.59
N ARG A 328 3.20 32.73 19.71
CA ARG A 328 3.62 34.09 20.08
C ARG A 328 3.32 35.15 18.99
N ILE A 329 3.41 34.79 17.70
CA ILE A 329 3.02 35.71 16.59
C ILE A 329 1.50 35.80 16.45
N THR A 330 0.75 34.73 16.74
CA THR A 330 -0.71 34.70 16.56
C THR A 330 -1.48 35.34 17.72
N ARG A 331 -0.94 35.34 18.95
CA ARG A 331 -1.54 36.03 20.11
C ARG A 331 -1.54 37.56 19.99
N ILE A 332 -0.54 38.15 19.33
CA ILE A 332 -0.51 39.61 19.09
C ILE A 332 -1.69 40.04 18.20
N ALA A 333 -2.17 39.16 17.31
CA ALA A 333 -3.31 39.42 16.43
C ALA A 333 -4.69 39.05 17.02
N ARG A 334 -4.76 38.34 18.15
CA ARG A 334 -6.02 37.97 18.81
C ARG A 334 -5.92 38.11 20.33
N LYS A 335 -6.09 39.33 20.83
CA LYS A 335 -6.65 39.55 22.17
C LYS A 335 -8.10 39.03 22.16
N ARG A 336 -8.31 37.74 22.46
CA ARG A 336 -9.59 37.28 22.99
C ARG A 336 -9.39 36.95 24.46
N PRO A 337 -10.27 37.43 25.36
CA PRO A 337 -10.22 37.04 26.76
C PRO A 337 -10.40 35.52 26.84
N VAL A 338 -9.58 34.89 27.69
CA VAL A 338 -9.74 33.47 28.02
C VAL A 338 -10.93 33.40 28.96
N ASP A 339 -12.10 33.05 28.43
CA ASP A 339 -13.24 32.71 29.27
C ASP A 339 -12.90 31.44 30.05
N ASN A 340 -12.94 31.53 31.38
CA ASN A 340 -12.66 30.41 32.29
C ASN A 340 -13.69 29.25 32.19
N ASN A 341 -14.71 29.38 31.33
CA ASN A 341 -15.71 28.37 30.98
C ASN A 341 -15.43 27.66 29.65
N THR A 342 -14.16 27.46 29.28
CA THR A 342 -13.84 26.64 28.11
C THR A 342 -14.20 25.18 28.36
N GLY A 343 -15.15 24.65 27.59
CA GLY A 343 -15.57 23.25 27.66
C GLY A 343 -14.39 22.27 27.50
N SER A 344 -14.55 21.06 28.05
CA SER A 344 -13.52 19.99 28.06
C SER A 344 -12.88 19.75 26.70
N ASP A 345 -13.66 19.84 25.62
CA ASP A 345 -13.21 19.58 24.25
C ASP A 345 -12.26 20.68 23.75
N ALA A 346 -12.49 21.93 24.18
CA ALA A 346 -11.58 23.03 23.86
C ALA A 346 -10.21 22.85 24.53
N GLN A 347 -10.19 22.39 25.77
CA GLN A 347 -8.95 22.07 26.49
C GLN A 347 -8.23 20.88 25.87
N LEU A 348 -8.97 19.85 25.42
CA LEU A 348 -8.39 18.69 24.76
C LEU A 348 -7.67 19.09 23.47
N ARG A 349 -8.32 19.90 22.62
CA ARG A 349 -7.73 20.43 21.39
C ARG A 349 -6.45 21.20 21.62
N GLN A 350 -6.38 22.00 22.69
CA GLN A 350 -5.21 22.79 23.05
C GLN A 350 -3.97 21.94 23.36
N HIS A 351 -4.14 20.64 23.64
CA HIS A 351 -3.04 19.73 23.91
C HIS A 351 -2.79 18.73 22.77
N VAL A 352 -3.84 18.23 22.12
CA VAL A 352 -3.69 17.23 21.04
C VAL A 352 -3.16 17.85 19.75
N LEU A 353 -3.63 19.04 19.34
CA LEU A 353 -3.16 19.65 18.08
C LEU A 353 -1.65 20.00 18.10
N PRO A 354 -1.07 20.55 19.19
CA PRO A 354 0.38 20.70 19.29
C PRO A 354 1.13 19.38 19.24
N LEU A 355 0.63 18.35 19.93
CA LEU A 355 1.22 17.02 19.87
C LEU A 355 1.25 16.50 18.42
N PHE A 356 0.14 16.61 17.70
CA PHE A 356 0.03 16.22 16.29
C PHE A 356 1.01 16.99 15.40
N ALA A 357 1.10 18.30 15.56
CA ALA A 357 2.05 19.12 14.81
C ALA A 357 3.52 18.74 15.12
N THR A 358 3.86 18.52 16.39
CA THR A 358 5.19 18.07 16.81
C THR A 358 5.51 16.68 16.29
N THR A 359 4.56 15.73 16.37
CA THR A 359 4.72 14.38 15.82
C THR A 359 5.02 14.44 14.32
N THR A 360 4.28 15.24 13.55
CA THR A 360 4.55 15.44 12.12
C THR A 360 5.98 15.95 11.88
N VAL A 361 6.43 16.97 12.62
CA VAL A 361 7.77 17.53 12.46
C VAL A 361 8.86 16.51 12.81
N VAL A 362 8.72 15.80 13.94
CA VAL A 362 9.69 14.78 14.37
C VAL A 362 9.77 13.64 13.35
N PHE A 363 8.62 13.18 12.85
CA PHE A 363 8.56 12.08 11.88
C PHE A 363 9.20 12.47 10.55
N ILE A 364 8.84 13.65 10.00
CA ILE A 364 9.42 14.15 8.74
C ILE A 364 10.93 14.37 8.89
N PHE A 365 11.37 15.01 9.98
CA PHE A 365 12.80 15.22 10.24
C PHE A 365 13.55 13.89 10.31
N SER A 366 13.02 12.90 11.04
CA SER A 366 13.67 11.60 11.21
C SER A 366 13.79 10.84 9.88
N LEU A 367 12.73 10.82 9.06
CA LEU A 367 12.78 10.18 7.75
C LEU A 367 13.58 10.99 6.70
N SER A 368 13.78 12.29 6.89
CA SER A 368 14.68 13.06 6.03
C SER A 368 16.15 12.60 6.14
N LEU A 369 16.52 11.92 7.24
CA LEU A 369 17.89 11.43 7.48
C LEU A 369 18.23 10.14 6.72
N ILE A 370 17.25 9.40 6.19
CA ILE A 370 17.51 8.17 5.42
C ILE A 370 17.80 8.48 3.94
N SER A 371 18.67 7.69 3.30
CA SER A 371 19.09 7.93 1.90
C SER A 371 17.96 7.66 0.90
N HIS A 372 17.29 6.51 1.03
CA HIS A 372 16.16 6.12 0.18
C HIS A 372 14.86 6.67 0.77
N LYS A 373 14.02 7.30 -0.05
CA LYS A 373 12.81 7.98 0.40
C LYS A 373 11.66 7.68 -0.55
N GLU A 374 10.48 7.49 0.02
CA GLU A 374 9.24 7.30 -0.73
C GLU A 374 8.09 7.95 0.02
N VAL A 375 7.16 8.58 -0.72
CA VAL A 375 6.00 9.27 -0.13
C VAL A 375 5.15 8.35 0.76
N ARG A 376 5.02 7.06 0.40
CA ARG A 376 4.26 6.09 1.22
C ARG A 376 4.85 5.85 2.62
N PHE A 377 6.12 6.17 2.87
CA PHE A 377 6.72 6.02 4.21
C PHE A 377 6.17 7.04 5.21
N ILE A 378 5.65 8.19 4.74
CA ILE A 378 4.99 9.20 5.58
C ILE A 378 3.46 9.07 5.58
N TYR A 379 2.92 8.05 4.91
CA TYR A 379 1.48 7.81 4.80
C TYR A 379 0.76 7.67 6.16
N PRO A 380 1.35 7.06 7.21
CA PRO A 380 0.72 6.98 8.53
C PRO A 380 0.44 8.34 9.20
N LEU A 381 1.05 9.43 8.71
CA LEU A 381 0.76 10.79 9.18
C LEU A 381 -0.53 11.36 8.58
N LEU A 382 -1.08 10.79 7.51
CA LEU A 382 -2.22 11.36 6.80
C LEU A 382 -3.45 11.62 7.69
N PRO A 383 -3.87 10.71 8.59
CA PRO A 383 -4.96 10.98 9.54
C PRO A 383 -4.69 12.23 10.40
N ILE A 384 -3.47 12.38 10.91
CA ILE A 384 -3.04 13.53 11.71
C ILE A 384 -3.09 14.81 10.89
N LEU A 385 -2.55 14.77 9.66
CA LEU A 385 -2.48 15.92 8.77
C LEU A 385 -3.86 16.39 8.30
N HIS A 386 -4.79 15.47 8.00
CA HIS A 386 -6.18 15.83 7.67
C HIS A 386 -6.91 16.46 8.86
N VAL A 387 -6.73 15.92 10.08
CA VAL A 387 -7.27 16.52 11.30
C VAL A 387 -6.71 17.94 11.51
N LEU A 388 -5.41 18.15 11.31
CA LEU A 388 -4.78 19.48 11.40
C LEU A 388 -5.32 20.42 10.33
N ALA A 389 -5.36 20.00 9.06
CA ALA A 389 -5.86 20.79 7.93
C ALA A 389 -7.31 21.20 8.10
N ALA A 390 -8.13 20.36 8.74
CA ALA A 390 -9.53 20.66 9.01
C ALA A 390 -9.76 21.81 10.01
N GLU A 391 -8.80 22.12 10.89
CA GLU A 391 -8.92 23.21 11.87
C GLU A 391 -9.17 24.57 11.20
N PRO A 392 -8.28 25.03 10.28
CA PRO A 392 -8.48 26.30 9.59
C PRO A 392 -9.49 26.19 8.44
N LEU A 393 -9.62 25.03 7.79
CA LEU A 393 -10.45 24.85 6.60
C LEU A 393 -11.94 24.70 6.92
N GLY A 394 -12.30 24.03 8.02
CA GLY A 394 -13.70 23.69 8.35
C GLY A 394 -14.67 24.87 8.25
N PRO A 395 -14.40 26.00 8.93
CA PRO A 395 -15.26 27.20 8.86
C PRO A 395 -15.44 27.78 7.45
N HIS A 396 -14.61 27.39 6.49
CA HIS A 396 -14.70 27.82 5.10
C HIS A 396 -15.46 26.85 4.19
N ILE A 397 -15.74 25.62 4.62
CA ILE A 397 -16.48 24.61 3.84
C ILE A 397 -17.91 24.44 4.37
N PHE A 398 -18.10 24.39 5.69
CA PHE A 398 -19.41 24.14 6.28
C PHE A 398 -19.81 25.23 7.29
N PRO A 399 -20.93 25.96 7.07
CA PRO A 399 -21.74 25.96 5.85
C PRO A 399 -20.98 26.55 4.64
N LEU A 400 -21.32 26.11 3.43
CA LEU A 400 -20.67 26.58 2.20
C LEU A 400 -20.70 28.11 2.12
N PRO A 401 -19.59 28.78 1.82
CA PRO A 401 -19.48 30.22 1.92
C PRO A 401 -20.41 30.92 0.92
N GLY A 402 -21.01 32.05 1.34
CA GLY A 402 -21.96 32.81 0.52
C GLY A 402 -21.37 33.50 -0.72
N THR A 403 -20.04 33.62 -0.85
CA THR A 403 -19.41 34.31 -1.99
C THR A 403 -19.09 33.35 -3.14
N LEU A 404 -19.43 33.76 -4.37
CA LEU A 404 -19.19 32.98 -5.60
C LEU A 404 -17.71 32.58 -5.74
N ALA A 405 -16.78 33.52 -5.52
CA ALA A 405 -15.34 33.27 -5.63
C ALA A 405 -14.85 32.11 -4.74
N ARG A 406 -15.33 32.02 -3.49
CA ARG A 406 -14.92 30.92 -2.59
C ARG A 406 -15.48 29.58 -3.04
N LYS A 407 -16.73 29.54 -3.51
CA LYS A 407 -17.33 28.33 -4.10
C LYS A 407 -16.53 27.88 -5.32
N THR A 408 -16.15 28.80 -6.20
CA THR A 408 -15.34 28.50 -7.39
C THR A 408 -13.97 27.93 -7.02
N VAL A 409 -13.27 28.50 -6.03
CA VAL A 409 -11.97 27.99 -5.57
C VAL A 409 -12.09 26.58 -4.98
N LEU A 410 -13.10 26.33 -4.14
CA LEU A 410 -13.33 25.00 -3.57
C LEU A 410 -13.71 23.97 -4.65
N ALA A 411 -14.56 24.35 -5.60
CA ALA A 411 -14.93 23.51 -6.73
C ALA A 411 -13.72 23.19 -7.63
N ALA A 412 -12.87 24.17 -7.92
CA ALA A 412 -11.65 23.97 -8.69
C ALA A 412 -10.65 23.06 -7.96
N ALA A 413 -10.48 23.22 -6.64
CA ALA A 413 -9.63 22.35 -5.83
C ALA A 413 -10.15 20.89 -5.81
N LEU A 414 -11.47 20.71 -5.67
CA LEU A 414 -12.10 19.39 -5.75
C LEU A 414 -11.94 18.76 -7.14
N ALA A 415 -12.20 19.54 -8.20
CA ALA A 415 -12.03 19.08 -9.57
C ALA A 415 -10.58 18.66 -9.86
N LEU A 416 -9.59 19.45 -9.40
CA LEU A 416 -8.18 19.09 -9.51
C LEU A 416 -7.87 17.76 -8.81
N ASN A 417 -8.37 17.58 -7.58
CA ASN A 417 -8.18 16.33 -6.84
C ASN A 417 -8.82 15.13 -7.55
N ILE A 418 -10.06 15.28 -8.03
CA ILE A 418 -10.76 14.22 -8.77
C ILE A 418 -10.00 13.86 -10.06
N SER A 419 -9.51 14.86 -10.81
CA SER A 419 -8.73 14.62 -12.03
C SER A 419 -7.43 13.87 -11.77
N ILE A 420 -6.69 14.25 -10.72
CA ILE A 420 -5.46 13.54 -10.32
C ILE A 420 -5.79 12.09 -9.92
N ALA A 421 -6.82 11.92 -9.07
CA ALA A 421 -7.25 10.60 -8.62
C ALA A 421 -7.68 9.70 -9.79
N ALA A 422 -8.49 10.23 -10.72
CA ALA A 422 -8.96 9.50 -11.90
C ALA A 422 -7.80 9.11 -12.82
N TYR A 423 -6.89 10.04 -13.13
CA TYR A 423 -5.72 9.77 -13.97
C TYR A 423 -4.83 8.68 -13.36
N ALA A 424 -4.51 8.80 -12.08
CA ALA A 424 -3.67 7.83 -11.37
C ALA A 424 -4.35 6.46 -11.21
N THR A 425 -5.69 6.40 -11.22
CA THR A 425 -6.47 5.15 -11.07
C THR A 425 -6.71 4.43 -12.40
N LEU A 426 -6.85 5.18 -13.51
CA LEU A 426 -7.37 4.65 -14.77
C LEU A 426 -6.40 4.71 -15.95
N VAL A 427 -5.33 5.53 -15.87
CA VAL A 427 -4.51 5.87 -17.04
C VAL A 427 -3.03 5.58 -16.81
N HIS A 428 -2.42 6.10 -15.74
CA HIS A 428 -0.97 6.01 -15.55
C HIS A 428 -0.49 4.59 -15.24
N GLN A 429 0.43 4.05 -16.03
CA GLN A 429 0.96 2.68 -15.89
C GLN A 429 -0.14 1.61 -15.94
N ARG A 430 -1.06 1.72 -16.90
CA ARG A 430 -2.17 0.78 -17.08
C ARG A 430 -1.79 -0.48 -17.87
N GLY A 431 -0.99 -0.32 -18.94
CA GLY A 431 -0.63 -1.41 -19.84
C GLY A 431 0.01 -2.61 -19.14
N VAL A 432 0.78 -2.36 -18.08
CA VAL A 432 1.41 -3.42 -17.26
C VAL A 432 0.43 -4.22 -16.40
N ILE A 433 -0.81 -3.76 -16.22
CA ILE A 433 -1.89 -4.54 -15.58
C ILE A 433 -2.74 -5.22 -16.66
N ASP A 434 -3.11 -4.48 -17.69
CA ASP A 434 -3.96 -4.99 -18.77
C ASP A 434 -3.34 -6.19 -19.49
N VAL A 435 -2.00 -6.23 -19.65
CA VAL A 435 -1.32 -7.34 -20.33
C VAL A 435 -1.53 -8.69 -19.61
N LEU A 436 -1.64 -8.73 -18.29
CA LEU A 436 -1.86 -9.98 -17.55
C LEU A 436 -3.28 -10.51 -17.78
N HIS A 437 -4.26 -9.61 -17.88
CA HIS A 437 -5.63 -9.98 -18.22
C HIS A 437 -5.72 -10.54 -19.64
N VAL A 438 -5.00 -9.93 -20.60
CA VAL A 438 -4.94 -10.40 -21.99
C VAL A 438 -4.33 -11.79 -22.06
N LEU A 439 -3.16 -12.00 -21.46
CA LEU A 439 -2.49 -13.31 -21.44
C LEU A 439 -3.37 -14.40 -20.81
N ARG A 440 -4.04 -14.07 -19.70
CA ARG A 440 -4.96 -14.98 -19.03
C ARG A 440 -6.16 -15.34 -19.90
N HIS A 441 -6.84 -14.35 -20.49
CA HIS A 441 -8.00 -14.62 -21.33
C HIS A 441 -7.64 -15.36 -22.60
N HIS A 442 -6.46 -15.10 -23.18
CA HIS A 442 -5.95 -15.87 -24.31
C HIS A 442 -5.74 -17.34 -23.92
N HIS A 443 -5.11 -17.61 -22.78
CA HIS A 443 -4.95 -18.97 -22.25
C HIS A 443 -6.31 -19.65 -21.98
N GLU A 444 -7.27 -18.94 -21.40
CA GLU A 444 -8.63 -19.45 -21.14
C GLU A 444 -9.36 -19.83 -22.44
N GLN A 445 -9.19 -19.04 -23.50
CA GLN A 445 -9.74 -19.35 -24.82
C GLN A 445 -9.09 -20.60 -25.41
N GLN A 446 -7.77 -20.75 -25.28
CA GLN A 446 -7.06 -21.95 -25.73
C GLN A 446 -7.56 -23.21 -25.01
N LEU A 447 -7.74 -23.13 -23.68
CA LEU A 447 -8.30 -24.22 -22.89
C LEU A 447 -9.73 -24.57 -23.30
N ALA A 448 -10.55 -23.59 -23.68
CA ALA A 448 -11.92 -23.82 -24.13
C ALA A 448 -11.99 -24.47 -25.52
N LEU A 449 -10.98 -24.24 -26.36
CA LEU A 449 -10.87 -24.82 -27.70
C LEU A 449 -10.22 -26.21 -27.70
N ALA A 450 -9.43 -26.54 -26.67
CA ALA A 450 -8.85 -27.87 -26.51
C ALA A 450 -9.94 -28.89 -26.14
N GLU A 451 -10.10 -29.94 -26.96
CA GLU A 451 -11.10 -30.99 -26.68
C GLU A 451 -10.88 -31.67 -25.32
N PRO A 452 -11.97 -32.07 -24.61
CA PRO A 452 -11.86 -32.73 -23.32
C PRO A 452 -11.20 -34.11 -23.47
N LEU A 453 -9.90 -34.19 -23.14
CA LEU A 453 -9.17 -35.45 -23.04
C LEU A 453 -9.80 -36.37 -21.97
N PRO A 454 -9.81 -37.70 -22.18
CA PRO A 454 -10.40 -38.66 -21.25
C PRO A 454 -9.70 -38.64 -19.87
N PRO A 455 -10.41 -39.06 -18.80
CA PRO A 455 -9.91 -38.95 -17.44
C PRO A 455 -8.95 -40.12 -17.12
N ALA A 456 -7.69 -40.00 -17.54
CA ALA A 456 -6.60 -40.80 -16.97
C ALA A 456 -5.24 -40.13 -17.23
N THR A 457 -4.60 -39.70 -16.15
CA THR A 457 -3.13 -39.58 -16.00
C THR A 457 -2.36 -38.71 -17.00
N SER A 458 -2.59 -37.39 -17.01
CA SER A 458 -1.51 -36.40 -17.23
C SER A 458 -2.04 -34.98 -16.98
N SER A 459 -1.24 -34.16 -16.30
CA SER A 459 -1.40 -32.70 -16.11
C SER A 459 -1.87 -31.96 -17.38
N PRO A 460 -2.66 -30.88 -17.28
CA PRO A 460 -3.31 -30.22 -18.42
C PRO A 460 -2.32 -29.82 -19.52
N THR A 461 -2.74 -30.04 -20.76
CA THR A 461 -1.94 -30.12 -22.00
C THR A 461 -1.87 -28.83 -22.81
N ALA A 462 -2.51 -27.74 -22.40
CA ALA A 462 -2.24 -26.41 -22.96
C ALA A 462 -1.35 -25.63 -21.99
N VAL A 463 -0.09 -25.43 -22.36
CA VAL A 463 0.84 -24.58 -21.61
C VAL A 463 1.11 -23.35 -22.46
N SER A 464 0.73 -22.17 -21.97
CA SER A 464 1.08 -20.91 -22.63
C SER A 464 2.35 -20.39 -21.99
N THR A 465 3.33 -20.09 -22.84
CA THR A 465 4.66 -19.68 -22.40
C THR A 465 4.82 -18.18 -22.60
N VAL A 466 5.28 -17.45 -21.58
CA VAL A 466 5.40 -15.99 -21.63
C VAL A 466 6.78 -15.52 -21.17
N ALA A 467 7.49 -14.76 -22.01
CA ALA A 467 8.76 -14.13 -21.66
C ALA A 467 8.59 -12.61 -21.56
N PHE A 468 8.83 -12.06 -20.37
CA PHE A 468 8.81 -10.63 -20.09
C PHE A 468 10.21 -10.03 -20.24
N LEU A 469 10.46 -9.41 -21.40
CA LEU A 469 11.67 -8.61 -21.68
C LEU A 469 11.45 -7.16 -21.23
N MET A 470 11.10 -7.02 -19.95
CA MET A 470 10.79 -5.76 -19.28
C MET A 470 11.76 -5.58 -18.11
N PRO A 471 12.00 -4.35 -17.62
CA PRO A 471 12.71 -4.19 -16.35
C PRO A 471 12.02 -5.03 -15.26
N CYS A 472 12.80 -5.54 -14.32
CA CYS A 472 12.27 -6.43 -13.29
C CYS A 472 11.03 -5.84 -12.59
N HIS A 473 10.11 -6.72 -12.18
CA HIS A 473 8.91 -6.34 -11.43
C HIS A 473 8.06 -5.24 -12.11
N SER A 474 8.04 -5.19 -13.45
CA SER A 474 7.21 -4.26 -14.20
C SER A 474 5.72 -4.59 -14.14
N THR A 475 5.40 -5.86 -13.94
CA THR A 475 4.05 -6.41 -13.91
C THR A 475 3.83 -7.16 -12.59
N PRO A 476 2.58 -7.33 -12.15
CA PRO A 476 2.23 -8.41 -11.23
C PRO A 476 2.63 -9.79 -11.79
N TRP A 477 2.61 -10.82 -10.95
CA TRP A 477 3.03 -12.16 -11.34
C TRP A 477 1.91 -13.20 -11.18
N ARG A 478 2.14 -14.27 -10.41
CA ARG A 478 1.23 -15.41 -10.29
C ARG A 478 -0.11 -15.01 -9.70
N SER A 479 -0.12 -14.03 -8.80
CA SER A 479 -1.35 -13.47 -8.22
C SER A 479 -2.30 -12.85 -9.25
N HIS A 480 -1.84 -12.56 -10.47
CA HIS A 480 -2.65 -12.01 -11.56
C HIS A 480 -2.74 -12.92 -12.79
N LEU A 481 -1.74 -13.77 -13.03
CA LEU A 481 -1.84 -14.83 -14.03
C LEU A 481 -2.84 -15.91 -13.61
N VAL A 482 -2.83 -16.28 -12.32
CA VAL A 482 -3.71 -17.27 -11.65
C VAL A 482 -3.58 -18.71 -12.16
N HIS A 483 -3.58 -18.92 -13.48
CA HIS A 483 -3.57 -20.22 -14.14
C HIS A 483 -2.22 -20.91 -14.02
N PRO A 484 -2.14 -22.13 -13.45
CA PRO A 484 -0.89 -22.88 -13.40
C PRO A 484 -0.38 -23.30 -14.78
N GLY A 485 -1.24 -23.35 -15.79
CA GLY A 485 -0.88 -23.63 -17.19
C GLY A 485 -0.18 -22.47 -17.91
N ILE A 486 -0.08 -21.28 -17.29
CA ILE A 486 0.74 -20.18 -17.81
C ILE A 486 2.12 -20.27 -17.16
N ASP A 487 3.10 -20.67 -17.96
CA ASP A 487 4.51 -20.65 -17.58
C ASP A 487 5.13 -19.33 -18.03
N ALA A 488 5.76 -18.62 -17.09
CA ALA A 488 6.23 -17.26 -17.32
C ALA A 488 7.64 -17.08 -16.79
N TRP A 489 8.42 -16.25 -17.48
CA TRP A 489 9.77 -15.85 -17.08
C TRP A 489 9.97 -14.34 -17.28
N ALA A 490 10.78 -13.72 -16.42
CA ALA A 490 11.08 -12.29 -16.45
C ALA A 490 12.53 -12.00 -16.06
N LEU A 491 13.06 -10.87 -16.53
CA LEU A 491 14.36 -10.36 -16.11
C LEU A 491 14.36 -10.05 -14.60
N THR A 492 15.43 -10.45 -13.92
CA THR A 492 15.62 -10.25 -12.49
C THR A 492 16.46 -9.01 -12.17
N CYS A 493 16.32 -8.50 -10.94
CA CYS A 493 17.16 -7.41 -10.43
C CYS A 493 17.62 -7.74 -9.00
N GLU A 494 18.30 -8.88 -8.87
CA GLU A 494 18.86 -9.29 -7.58
C GLU A 494 19.88 -8.26 -7.10
N PRO A 495 19.86 -7.83 -5.84
CA PRO A 495 20.82 -6.87 -5.35
C PRO A 495 22.19 -7.53 -5.10
N PRO A 496 23.27 -6.74 -5.02
CA PRO A 496 24.64 -7.22 -4.87
C PRO A 496 24.97 -7.69 -3.43
N ILE A 497 24.24 -8.67 -2.91
CA ILE A 497 24.34 -9.13 -1.51
C ILE A 497 25.72 -9.74 -1.21
N HIS A 498 26.24 -10.51 -2.16
CA HIS A 498 27.53 -11.20 -2.05
C HIS A 498 28.71 -10.39 -2.61
N VAL A 499 28.45 -9.21 -3.18
CA VAL A 499 29.49 -8.36 -3.76
C VAL A 499 30.09 -7.47 -2.65
N PRO A 500 31.43 -7.43 -2.48
CA PRO A 500 32.09 -6.53 -1.54
C PRO A 500 31.75 -5.06 -1.81
N LEU A 501 31.64 -4.23 -0.76
CA LEU A 501 31.25 -2.82 -0.86
C LEU A 501 32.05 -2.02 -1.90
N SER A 502 33.35 -2.31 -2.05
CA SER A 502 34.25 -1.66 -3.01
C SER A 502 33.86 -1.90 -4.47
N HIS A 503 33.19 -3.01 -4.79
CA HIS A 503 32.83 -3.40 -6.16
C HIS A 503 31.35 -3.20 -6.48
N ARG A 504 30.54 -2.75 -5.51
CA ARG A 504 29.08 -2.59 -5.71
C ARG A 504 28.71 -1.47 -6.66
N SER A 505 29.55 -0.45 -6.82
CA SER A 505 29.31 0.62 -7.79
C SER A 505 29.38 0.15 -9.24
N ALA A 506 30.12 -0.93 -9.51
CA ALA A 506 30.25 -1.54 -10.83
C ALA A 506 29.25 -2.69 -11.06
N TYR A 507 28.43 -3.03 -10.06
CA TYR A 507 27.47 -4.11 -10.16
C TYR A 507 26.36 -3.75 -11.13
N ARG A 508 26.05 -4.68 -12.05
CA ARG A 508 24.91 -4.63 -12.96
C ARG A 508 24.06 -5.87 -12.73
N ASP A 509 22.79 -5.68 -12.42
CA ASP A 509 21.85 -6.79 -12.35
C ASP A 509 21.47 -7.32 -13.75
N GLN A 510 20.69 -8.41 -13.81
CA GLN A 510 20.35 -9.05 -15.08
C GLN A 510 19.55 -8.14 -16.00
N ALA A 511 18.61 -7.36 -15.47
CA ALA A 511 17.83 -6.41 -16.26
C ALA A 511 18.74 -5.29 -16.79
N ASP A 512 19.65 -4.75 -15.97
CA ASP A 512 20.63 -3.76 -16.41
C ASP A 512 21.54 -4.31 -17.51
N GLN A 513 22.10 -5.51 -17.34
CA GLN A 513 22.94 -6.16 -18.36
C GLN A 513 22.21 -6.36 -19.69
N PHE A 514 20.92 -6.70 -19.64
CA PHE A 514 20.09 -6.82 -20.82
C PHE A 514 19.87 -5.47 -21.51
N TYR A 515 19.54 -4.42 -20.76
CA TYR A 515 19.27 -3.10 -21.34
C TYR A 515 20.53 -2.34 -21.76
N ASP A 516 21.71 -2.70 -21.24
CA ASP A 516 23.01 -2.17 -21.69
C ASP A 516 23.38 -2.67 -23.12
N ASP A 517 23.06 -3.93 -23.45
CA ASP A 517 23.34 -4.55 -24.76
C ASP A 517 22.27 -5.61 -25.12
N PRO A 518 21.05 -5.23 -25.54
CA PRO A 518 19.97 -6.20 -25.75
C PRO A 518 20.30 -7.23 -26.84
N VAL A 519 20.95 -6.79 -27.93
CA VAL A 519 21.28 -7.63 -29.08
C VAL A 519 22.36 -8.65 -28.70
N GLY A 520 23.47 -8.20 -28.11
CA GLY A 520 24.54 -9.11 -27.71
C GLY A 520 24.12 -9.98 -26.52
N TRP A 521 23.30 -9.47 -25.60
CA TRP A 521 22.76 -10.29 -24.51
C TRP A 521 21.86 -11.40 -25.03
N LEU A 522 20.92 -11.09 -25.93
CA LEU A 522 20.07 -12.12 -26.56
C LEU A 522 20.90 -13.09 -27.40
N GLY A 523 21.88 -12.61 -28.19
CA GLY A 523 22.76 -13.49 -28.96
C GLY A 523 23.58 -14.46 -28.08
N ARG A 524 24.06 -14.01 -26.92
CA ARG A 524 24.79 -14.86 -25.96
C ARG A 524 23.91 -15.95 -25.34
N HIS A 525 22.64 -15.67 -25.10
CA HIS A 525 21.77 -16.58 -24.34
C HIS A 525 20.77 -17.37 -25.19
N LEU A 526 20.37 -16.86 -26.35
CA LEU A 526 19.55 -17.56 -27.33
C LEU A 526 20.40 -18.27 -28.39
N GLY A 527 21.69 -17.94 -28.55
CA GLY A 527 22.52 -18.48 -29.62
C GLY A 527 22.17 -17.92 -31.01
N ASP A 528 22.64 -18.59 -32.07
CA ASP A 528 22.25 -18.25 -33.46
C ASP A 528 20.75 -18.48 -33.62
N LEU A 529 19.98 -17.42 -33.90
CA LEU A 529 18.54 -17.50 -34.15
C LEU A 529 18.30 -18.51 -35.29
N PRO A 530 17.77 -19.70 -35.01
CA PRO A 530 17.61 -20.70 -36.05
C PRO A 530 16.42 -20.30 -36.90
N GLY A 531 16.56 -20.45 -38.22
CA GLY A 531 15.45 -20.22 -39.17
C GLY A 531 14.35 -21.29 -39.13
N SER A 532 14.33 -22.16 -38.09
CA SER A 532 13.37 -23.25 -37.93
C SER A 532 12.63 -23.16 -36.59
N GLU A 533 11.36 -23.57 -36.60
CA GLU A 533 10.42 -23.43 -35.48
C GLU A 533 10.87 -24.14 -34.19
N GLN A 534 11.45 -25.34 -34.33
CA GLN A 534 11.96 -26.17 -33.23
C GLN A 534 13.20 -25.57 -32.59
N GLY A 535 14.13 -25.06 -33.41
CA GLY A 535 15.38 -24.47 -32.92
C GLY A 535 15.14 -23.26 -32.02
N LEU A 536 14.19 -22.38 -32.34
CA LEU A 536 13.97 -21.17 -31.54
C LEU A 536 13.31 -21.52 -30.19
N ALA A 537 12.44 -22.53 -30.18
CA ALA A 537 11.92 -23.11 -28.94
C ALA A 537 13.03 -23.82 -28.14
N ASP A 538 14.00 -24.45 -28.79
CA ASP A 538 15.20 -25.01 -28.15
C ASP A 538 16.13 -23.92 -27.58
N CYS A 539 16.24 -22.76 -28.22
CA CYS A 539 17.00 -21.60 -27.72
C CYS A 539 16.39 -21.04 -26.42
N TRP A 540 15.07 -20.83 -26.40
CA TRP A 540 14.37 -20.43 -25.16
C TRP A 540 14.37 -21.54 -24.10
N ARG A 541 14.43 -22.83 -24.49
CA ARG A 541 14.66 -23.98 -23.59
C ARG A 541 16.07 -23.96 -22.98
N GLY A 542 17.10 -23.72 -23.79
CA GLY A 542 18.51 -23.69 -23.40
C GLY A 542 18.85 -22.53 -22.46
N PHE A 543 18.15 -21.41 -22.62
CA PHE A 543 18.19 -20.25 -21.72
C PHE A 543 17.91 -20.62 -20.24
N ASN A 544 17.17 -21.72 -19.96
CA ASN A 544 16.55 -21.97 -18.66
C ASN A 544 17.09 -23.19 -17.87
N THR A 545 18.14 -23.88 -18.35
CA THR A 545 18.76 -25.00 -17.61
C THR A 545 19.51 -24.58 -16.32
N HIS A 546 19.60 -23.27 -16.05
CA HIS A 546 20.13 -22.75 -14.79
C HIS A 546 19.08 -22.24 -13.81
N PHE A 547 17.80 -22.15 -14.19
CA PHE A 547 16.81 -21.44 -13.38
C PHE A 547 15.50 -22.19 -13.09
N HIS A 548 15.04 -23.15 -13.93
CA HIS A 548 13.98 -24.12 -13.59
C HIS A 548 14.03 -25.35 -14.54
N ASP A 549 14.11 -26.58 -14.00
CA ASP A 549 14.30 -27.84 -14.77
C ASP A 549 13.12 -28.28 -15.68
N ASP A 550 11.98 -27.57 -15.64
CA ASP A 550 10.68 -28.07 -16.13
C ASP A 550 10.13 -27.40 -17.42
N TRP A 551 10.92 -26.60 -18.15
CA TRP A 551 10.50 -25.93 -19.41
C TRP A 551 10.31 -26.89 -20.62
N ARG A 552 9.90 -28.13 -20.37
CA ARG A 552 9.85 -29.24 -21.34
C ARG A 552 8.63 -29.23 -22.26
N ARG A 553 7.78 -28.20 -22.26
CA ARG A 553 6.46 -28.26 -22.91
C ARG A 553 6.37 -27.28 -24.09
N THR A 554 6.24 -27.87 -25.28
CA THR A 554 5.97 -27.23 -26.57
C THR A 554 4.64 -26.45 -26.52
N GLY A 555 4.68 -25.15 -26.85
CA GLY A 555 3.49 -24.29 -26.90
C GLY A 555 3.80 -22.89 -27.45
N ASP A 556 2.76 -22.06 -27.57
CA ASP A 556 2.86 -20.66 -28.01
C ASP A 556 3.73 -19.85 -27.05
N VAL A 557 4.76 -19.20 -27.60
CA VAL A 557 5.64 -18.30 -26.85
C VAL A 557 5.18 -16.86 -27.10
N HIS A 558 4.90 -16.15 -26.01
CA HIS A 558 4.51 -14.75 -26.01
C HIS A 558 5.69 -13.90 -25.52
N LEU A 559 6.12 -12.92 -26.31
CA LEU A 559 7.10 -11.93 -25.89
C LEU A 559 6.38 -10.67 -25.43
N VAL A 560 6.65 -10.23 -24.21
CA VAL A 560 6.06 -9.04 -23.61
C VAL A 560 7.15 -8.02 -23.30
N PHE A 561 7.02 -6.81 -23.83
CA PHE A 561 7.99 -5.74 -23.62
C PHE A 561 7.38 -4.35 -23.81
N PHE A 562 8.11 -3.30 -23.40
CA PHE A 562 7.75 -1.92 -23.68
C PHE A 562 8.13 -1.51 -25.11
N ALA A 563 7.28 -0.75 -25.78
CA ALA A 563 7.41 -0.38 -27.20
C ALA A 563 8.77 0.25 -27.57
N GLN A 564 9.46 0.89 -26.62
CA GLN A 564 10.81 1.41 -26.84
C GLN A 564 11.83 0.35 -27.28
N LEU A 565 11.65 -0.91 -26.88
CA LEU A 565 12.53 -2.03 -27.24
C LEU A 565 12.21 -2.62 -28.63
N GLU A 566 11.03 -2.30 -29.18
CA GLU A 566 10.53 -2.88 -30.44
C GLU A 566 11.48 -2.68 -31.64
N PRO A 567 12.05 -1.48 -31.89
CA PRO A 567 12.96 -1.28 -33.02
C PRO A 567 14.22 -2.16 -32.93
N THR A 568 14.73 -2.39 -31.73
CA THR A 568 15.91 -3.24 -31.49
C THR A 568 15.61 -4.70 -31.83
N LEU A 569 14.47 -5.22 -31.38
CA LEU A 569 14.07 -6.60 -31.63
C LEU A 569 13.69 -6.86 -33.10
N LYS A 570 13.14 -5.86 -33.80
CA LYS A 570 12.95 -5.90 -35.26
C LYS A 570 14.29 -5.85 -36.00
N GLY A 571 15.21 -4.98 -35.58
CA GLY A 571 16.52 -4.82 -36.20
C GLY A 571 17.38 -6.09 -36.18
N MET A 572 17.23 -6.92 -35.14
CA MET A 572 17.89 -8.23 -35.06
C MET A 572 17.15 -9.38 -35.76
N GLY A 573 16.00 -9.11 -36.41
CA GLY A 573 15.19 -10.13 -37.10
C GLY A 573 14.44 -11.08 -36.18
N LEU A 574 14.34 -10.78 -34.87
CA LEU A 574 13.56 -11.59 -33.93
C LEU A 574 12.05 -11.41 -34.14
N LEU A 575 11.63 -10.21 -34.53
CA LEU A 575 10.25 -9.82 -34.83
C LEU A 575 10.08 -9.54 -36.33
N ASP A 576 8.85 -9.68 -36.85
CA ASP A 576 8.51 -9.38 -38.26
C ASP A 576 9.46 -10.07 -39.27
N GLY A 577 9.93 -11.28 -38.95
CA GLY A 577 10.96 -12.00 -39.69
C GLY A 577 10.65 -13.50 -39.83
N PRO A 578 11.65 -14.34 -40.18
CA PRO A 578 11.46 -15.78 -40.38
C PRO A 578 11.08 -16.55 -39.10
N THR A 579 11.08 -15.89 -37.95
CA THR A 579 10.74 -16.46 -36.63
C THR A 579 9.24 -16.67 -36.41
N GLY A 580 8.38 -16.08 -37.24
CA GLY A 580 6.91 -16.25 -37.18
C GLY A 580 6.19 -15.42 -36.10
N TYR A 581 6.90 -14.54 -35.39
CA TYR A 581 6.29 -13.64 -34.41
C TYR A 581 5.48 -12.54 -35.07
N ARG A 582 4.27 -12.30 -34.55
CA ARG A 582 3.38 -11.19 -34.95
C ARG A 582 2.84 -10.45 -33.74
N GLN A 583 2.62 -9.14 -33.88
CA GLN A 583 2.00 -8.34 -32.84
C GLN A 583 0.55 -8.79 -32.63
N CYS A 584 0.25 -9.40 -31.48
CA CYS A 584 -1.09 -9.85 -31.13
C CYS A 584 -1.82 -8.86 -30.21
N TRP A 585 -1.08 -8.05 -29.43
CA TRP A 585 -1.68 -7.02 -28.60
C TRP A 585 -0.75 -5.81 -28.39
N ARG A 586 -1.35 -4.63 -28.25
CA ARG A 586 -0.69 -3.40 -27.85
C ARG A 586 -1.63 -2.62 -26.94
N GLY A 587 -1.14 -2.20 -25.77
CA GLY A 587 -1.92 -1.44 -24.81
C GLY A 587 -1.18 -0.24 -24.26
N PHE A 588 -1.90 0.87 -24.15
CA PHE A 588 -1.37 2.11 -23.61
C PHE A 588 -0.83 1.92 -22.18
N ASN A 589 0.42 2.32 -21.94
CA ASN A 589 1.01 2.24 -20.60
C ASN A 589 0.88 3.55 -19.83
N THR A 590 1.54 4.61 -20.30
CA THR A 590 1.60 5.91 -19.62
C THR A 590 2.07 7.01 -20.57
N HIS A 591 1.70 8.26 -20.29
CA HIS A 591 2.21 9.43 -21.01
C HIS A 591 3.67 9.75 -20.64
N PHE A 592 4.09 9.40 -19.43
CA PHE A 592 5.44 9.65 -18.93
C PHE A 592 5.87 8.58 -17.91
N HIS A 593 7.16 8.29 -17.88
CA HIS A 593 7.82 7.44 -16.89
C HIS A 593 9.24 7.99 -16.67
N ASP A 594 9.74 7.92 -15.45
CA ASP A 594 11.11 8.30 -15.09
C ASP A 594 12.18 7.31 -15.60
N ASP A 595 11.88 6.01 -15.61
CA ASP A 595 12.70 4.97 -16.24
C ASP A 595 12.44 4.89 -17.76
N TRP A 596 13.41 5.31 -18.56
CA TRP A 596 13.33 5.29 -20.03
C TRP A 596 13.03 3.89 -20.58
N ARG A 597 13.46 2.83 -19.88
CA ARG A 597 13.24 1.42 -20.28
C ARG A 597 11.76 1.04 -20.28
N ARG A 598 10.93 1.79 -19.53
CA ARG A 598 9.47 1.59 -19.38
C ARG A 598 8.64 2.55 -20.24
N SER A 599 9.26 3.16 -21.24
CA SER A 599 8.62 4.14 -22.13
C SER A 599 7.79 3.48 -23.23
N GLY A 600 6.66 4.13 -23.55
CA GLY A 600 5.74 3.68 -24.59
C GLY A 600 4.75 2.62 -24.13
N ASP A 601 3.98 2.10 -25.08
CA ASP A 601 2.96 1.06 -24.84
C ASP A 601 3.58 -0.25 -24.37
N VAL A 602 2.79 -1.08 -23.71
CA VAL A 602 3.14 -2.50 -23.53
C VAL A 602 2.68 -3.25 -24.77
N VAL A 603 3.56 -4.07 -25.34
CA VAL A 603 3.32 -4.81 -26.58
C VAL A 603 3.50 -6.30 -26.32
N VAL A 604 2.63 -7.11 -26.90
CA VAL A 604 2.73 -8.57 -26.91
C VAL A 604 2.90 -9.05 -28.34
N TRP A 605 3.94 -9.84 -28.54
CA TRP A 605 4.19 -10.56 -29.78
C TRP A 605 3.94 -12.04 -29.54
N CYS A 606 3.04 -12.60 -30.33
CA CYS A 606 2.66 -14.00 -30.24
C CYS A 606 3.25 -14.74 -31.44
N ARG A 607 3.64 -15.98 -31.20
CA ARG A 607 3.89 -16.96 -32.24
C ARG A 607 2.80 -18.02 -32.13
N GLU A 608 1.88 -18.05 -33.08
CA GLU A 608 0.93 -19.16 -33.22
C GLU A 608 1.73 -20.35 -33.77
N VAL A 609 1.78 -21.45 -33.00
CA VAL A 609 2.36 -22.73 -33.44
C VAL A 609 1.33 -23.57 -34.18
#